data_AF-A0A7X7TFL2-F1
#
_entry.id   AF-A0A7X7TFL2-F1
#
_cell.length_a   1.000
_cell.length_b   1.000
_cell.length_c   1.000
_cell.angle_alpha   90.00
_cell.angle_beta   90.00
_cell.angle_gamma   90.00
#
_symmetry.space_group_name_H-M   'P 1'
#
loop_
_entity.id
_entity.type
_entity.pdbx_description
1 polymer ?
#
loop_
_entity_poly.entity_id
_entity_poly.type
_entity_poly.pdbx_seq_one_letter_code
_entity_poly.pdbx_strand_id
1 'polypeptide(L)'
;MRIEPPDNQINDKKKAGKVKRKGKRTDSSEPYEQEWTGFIDVLGNIQLDQAEEEAKRSLQEVLKAGNRFSRSPTNRNFQSYRDSIKRFLRYIEKGLYRIREDVGVSADFPKLYMVADIVDEKMHQIASLLMKNEKNTLQFAGKVEEINGLILDLYR
;
A
#
# COMPACT_ATOMS: atom_id res chain seq x y z
N MET A 1 43.36 15.87 1.86
CA MET A 1 43.88 14.65 2.52
C MET A 1 43.33 13.46 1.76
N ARG A 2 44.19 12.60 1.21
CA ARG A 2 43.82 11.38 0.50
C ARG A 2 44.04 10.24 1.51
N ILE A 3 42.99 9.53 1.90
CA ILE A 3 43.07 8.43 2.86
C ILE A 3 43.28 7.15 2.04
N GLU A 4 44.43 6.52 2.21
CA GLU A 4 44.74 5.22 1.63
C GLU A 4 44.17 4.10 2.53
N PRO A 5 43.62 3.02 1.96
CA PRO A 5 43.13 1.89 2.74
C PRO A 5 44.29 1.04 3.30
N PRO A 6 44.09 0.37 4.45
CA PRO A 6 45.17 -0.33 5.16
C PRO A 6 45.59 -1.63 4.46
N ASP A 7 46.91 -1.80 4.41
CA ASP A 7 47.67 -2.89 3.78
C ASP A 7 47.64 -4.13 4.69
N ASN A 8 47.06 -5.25 4.21
CA ASN A 8 46.94 -6.49 5.00
C ASN A 8 47.97 -7.53 4.53
N GLN A 9 49.13 -7.53 5.17
CA GLN A 9 50.13 -8.59 5.04
C GLN A 9 50.11 -9.49 6.27
N ILE A 10 49.58 -10.71 6.15
CA ILE A 10 50.10 -11.86 6.90
C ILE A 10 50.07 -13.08 5.98
N ASN A 11 51.26 -13.57 5.67
CA ASN A 11 51.51 -14.79 4.92
C ASN A 11 52.43 -15.64 5.79
N ASP A 12 52.04 -16.85 6.16
CA ASP A 12 53.02 -17.90 6.48
C ASP A 12 52.45 -19.31 6.34
N LYS A 13 53.19 -20.15 5.62
CA LYS A 13 52.89 -21.55 5.33
C LYS A 13 53.74 -22.45 6.24
N LYS A 14 53.15 -23.55 6.76
CA LYS A 14 53.58 -24.98 6.59
C LYS A 14 53.39 -25.89 7.83
N LYS A 15 52.64 -26.98 7.59
CA LYS A 15 52.87 -28.42 7.88
C LYS A 15 52.81 -29.03 9.31
N ALA A 16 51.83 -29.96 9.42
CA ALA A 16 51.90 -31.37 9.86
C ALA A 16 52.03 -31.74 11.36
N GLY A 17 51.02 -32.49 11.86
CA GLY A 17 51.11 -33.34 13.05
C GLY A 17 49.78 -34.03 13.38
N LYS A 18 49.70 -35.37 13.25
CA LYS A 18 48.54 -36.21 13.59
C LYS A 18 48.51 -36.49 15.10
N VAL A 19 47.38 -36.24 15.79
CA VAL A 19 46.98 -37.00 17.00
C VAL A 19 45.45 -37.09 17.10
N LYS A 20 44.92 -38.32 17.18
CA LYS A 20 43.52 -38.66 17.47
C LYS A 20 43.19 -38.37 18.94
N ARG A 21 42.12 -37.63 19.24
CA ARG A 21 41.31 -37.83 20.46
C ARG A 21 39.82 -37.66 20.15
N LYS A 22 39.07 -38.70 20.52
CA LYS A 22 37.63 -38.90 20.37
C LYS A 22 36.95 -38.23 21.58
N GLY A 23 36.04 -37.30 21.35
CA GLY A 23 35.26 -36.62 22.38
C GLY A 23 34.02 -35.99 21.77
N LYS A 24 32.86 -36.61 22.01
CA LYS A 24 31.54 -36.26 21.52
C LYS A 24 31.02 -35.04 22.28
N ARG A 25 30.57 -33.99 21.57
CA ARG A 25 29.47 -33.13 22.02
C ARG A 25 28.97 -32.24 20.89
N THR A 26 27.68 -32.41 20.62
CA THR A 26 26.79 -31.58 19.83
C THR A 26 26.73 -30.16 20.38
N ASP A 27 26.84 -29.15 19.52
CA ASP A 27 25.88 -28.05 19.55
C ASP A 27 25.76 -27.40 18.17
N SER A 28 24.51 -27.17 17.81
CA SER A 28 23.99 -26.63 16.56
C SER A 28 24.29 -25.13 16.51
N SER A 29 25.12 -24.72 15.55
CA SER A 29 25.16 -23.32 15.12
C SER A 29 24.34 -23.25 13.83
N GLU A 30 23.06 -22.91 13.98
CA GLU A 30 22.26 -22.41 12.86
C GLU A 30 23.03 -21.23 12.22
N PRO A 31 23.14 -21.18 10.89
CA PRO A 31 23.65 -19.99 10.24
C PRO A 31 22.65 -18.87 10.49
N TYR A 32 23.01 -17.90 11.32
CA TYR A 32 22.32 -16.62 11.38
C TYR A 32 22.53 -15.95 10.02
N GLU A 33 21.59 -16.14 9.10
CA GLU A 33 21.53 -15.38 7.86
C GLU A 33 21.30 -13.92 8.23
N GLN A 34 22.40 -13.17 8.37
CA GLN A 34 22.34 -11.72 8.33
C GLN A 34 21.96 -11.35 6.90
N GLU A 35 20.66 -11.22 6.68
CA GLU A 35 20.08 -10.62 5.50
C GLU A 35 20.58 -9.17 5.45
N TRP A 36 21.57 -8.92 4.58
CA TRP A 36 22.05 -7.57 4.31
C TRP A 36 20.96 -6.81 3.55
N THR A 37 19.99 -6.24 4.26
CA THR A 37 19.04 -5.29 3.67
C THR A 37 19.79 -3.98 3.42
N GLY A 38 20.09 -3.69 2.15
CA GLY A 38 20.78 -2.45 1.77
C GLY A 38 19.94 -1.22 2.16
N PHE A 39 20.58 -0.07 2.41
CA PHE A 39 19.88 1.19 2.73
C PHE A 39 18.75 1.53 1.75
N ILE A 40 18.94 1.25 0.46
CA ILE A 40 17.94 1.48 -0.59
C ILE A 40 16.71 0.61 -0.40
N ASP A 41 16.89 -0.64 0.03
CA ASP A 41 15.81 -1.59 0.29
C ASP A 41 14.99 -1.18 1.52
N VAL A 42 15.67 -0.81 2.62
CA VAL A 42 15.01 -0.25 3.81
C VAL A 42 14.24 1.04 3.49
N LEU A 43 14.84 1.94 2.71
CA LEU A 43 14.17 3.18 2.28
C LEU A 43 12.94 2.87 1.41
N GLY A 44 13.05 1.86 0.54
CA GLY A 44 11.92 1.30 -0.20
C GLY A 44 10.81 0.88 0.77
N ASN A 45 11.07 -0.07 1.64
CA ASN A 45 10.04 -0.60 2.55
C ASN A 45 9.35 0.51 3.36
N ILE A 46 10.10 1.49 3.91
CA ILE A 46 9.53 2.64 4.61
C ILE A 46 8.56 3.46 3.75
N GLN A 47 8.90 3.71 2.48
CA GLN A 47 8.00 4.44 1.58
C GLN A 47 6.74 3.64 1.24
N LEU A 48 6.80 2.30 1.20
CA LEU A 48 5.62 1.45 0.94
C LEU A 48 4.67 1.54 2.12
N ASP A 49 5.21 1.37 3.33
CA ASP A 49 4.44 1.48 4.57
C ASP A 49 3.74 2.84 4.67
N GLN A 50 4.43 3.93 4.32
CA GLN A 50 3.84 5.27 4.26
C GLN A 50 2.69 5.37 3.24
N ALA A 51 2.86 4.81 2.05
CA ALA A 51 1.81 4.82 1.03
C ALA A 51 0.58 4.02 1.47
N GLU A 52 0.78 2.88 2.14
CA GLU A 52 -0.30 2.08 2.71
C GLU A 52 -1.03 2.82 3.82
N GLU A 53 -0.32 3.50 4.72
CA GLU A 53 -0.92 4.34 5.76
C GLU A 53 -1.75 5.49 5.17
N GLU A 54 -1.24 6.16 4.14
CA GLU A 54 -1.96 7.22 3.43
C GLU A 54 -3.22 6.69 2.74
N ALA A 55 -3.14 5.53 2.09
CA ALA A 55 -4.28 4.87 1.48
C ALA A 55 -5.35 4.52 2.53
N LYS A 56 -4.94 3.92 3.65
CA LYS A 56 -5.83 3.59 4.78
C LYS A 56 -6.50 4.83 5.36
N ARG A 57 -5.75 5.91 5.56
CA ARG A 57 -6.29 7.19 6.06
C ARG A 57 -7.31 7.76 5.10
N SER A 58 -7.00 7.79 3.81
CA SER A 58 -7.91 8.31 2.77
C SER A 58 -9.19 7.47 2.65
N LEU A 59 -9.10 6.14 2.80
CA LEU A 59 -10.27 5.26 2.89
C LEU A 59 -11.19 5.67 4.04
N GLN A 60 -10.64 5.91 5.23
CA GLN A 60 -11.43 6.35 6.38
C GLN A 60 -12.10 7.71 6.13
N GLU A 61 -11.44 8.62 5.40
CA GLU A 61 -12.03 9.89 5.00
C GLU A 61 -13.21 9.69 4.03
N VAL A 62 -13.10 8.78 3.07
CA VAL A 62 -14.18 8.39 2.15
C VAL A 62 -15.40 7.90 2.93
N LEU A 63 -15.21 6.93 3.83
CA LEU A 63 -16.30 6.36 4.61
C LEU A 63 -17.00 7.42 5.48
N LYS A 64 -16.22 8.30 6.13
CA LYS A 64 -16.75 9.41 6.93
C LYS A 64 -17.51 10.42 6.08
N ALA A 65 -16.99 10.78 4.91
CA ALA A 65 -17.65 11.72 4.00
C ALA A 65 -18.94 11.14 3.42
N GLY A 66 -18.93 9.86 3.04
CA GLY A 66 -20.12 9.13 2.59
C GLY A 66 -21.21 9.10 3.65
N ASN A 67 -20.86 8.79 4.91
CA ASN A 67 -21.81 8.80 6.03
C ASN A 67 -22.39 10.21 6.28
N ARG A 68 -21.57 11.26 6.20
CA ARG A 68 -22.06 12.64 6.30
C ARG A 68 -23.03 13.00 5.17
N PHE A 69 -22.72 12.58 3.94
CA PHE A 69 -23.58 12.82 2.79
C PHE A 69 -24.90 12.05 2.88
N SER A 70 -24.86 10.76 3.27
CA SER A 70 -26.08 9.96 3.41
C SER A 70 -27.02 10.52 4.47
N ARG A 71 -26.50 11.08 5.57
CA ARG A 71 -27.31 11.77 6.60
C ARG A 71 -27.80 13.14 6.18
N SER A 72 -27.03 13.85 5.37
CA SER A 72 -27.33 15.22 4.93
C SER A 72 -26.95 15.40 3.46
N PRO A 73 -27.89 15.10 2.53
CA PRO A 73 -27.65 15.14 1.09
C PRO A 73 -27.59 16.58 0.54
N THR A 74 -26.52 17.29 0.88
CA THR A 74 -26.26 18.64 0.37
C THR A 74 -25.15 18.62 -0.67
N ASN A 75 -25.15 19.59 -1.59
CA ASN A 75 -24.10 19.73 -2.60
C ASN A 75 -22.69 19.80 -1.99
N ARG A 76 -22.55 20.47 -0.84
CA ARG A 76 -21.27 20.56 -0.11
C ARG A 76 -20.80 19.21 0.40
N ASN A 77 -21.71 18.40 0.97
CA ASN A 77 -21.36 17.07 1.46
C ASN A 77 -21.07 16.11 0.31
N PHE A 78 -21.83 16.21 -0.79
CA PHE A 78 -21.58 15.45 -2.00
C PHE A 78 -20.19 15.74 -2.59
N GLN A 79 -19.85 17.03 -2.74
CA GLN A 79 -18.53 17.44 -3.22
C GLN A 79 -17.41 16.92 -2.32
N SER A 80 -17.58 17.01 -1.00
CA SER A 80 -16.62 16.48 -0.03
C SER A 80 -16.42 14.96 -0.19
N TYR A 81 -17.50 14.23 -0.43
CA TYR A 81 -17.45 12.78 -0.68
C TYR A 81 -16.75 12.44 -1.99
N ARG A 82 -17.13 13.08 -3.09
CA ARG A 82 -16.47 12.93 -4.40
C ARG A 82 -14.97 13.21 -4.32
N ASP A 83 -14.59 14.30 -3.67
CA ASP A 83 -13.17 14.70 -3.57
C ASP A 83 -12.37 13.75 -2.69
N SER A 84 -12.98 13.16 -1.64
CA SER A 84 -12.34 12.11 -0.84
C SER A 84 -12.07 10.84 -1.65
N ILE A 85 -13.02 10.43 -2.50
CA ILE A 85 -12.86 9.26 -3.37
C ILE A 85 -11.76 9.50 -4.40
N LYS A 86 -11.74 10.68 -5.02
CA LYS A 86 -10.68 11.07 -5.96
C LYS A 86 -9.30 11.09 -5.29
N ARG A 87 -9.21 11.44 -4.01
CA ARG A 87 -7.95 11.33 -3.24
C ARG A 87 -7.57 9.87 -3.04
N PHE A 88 -8.49 9.05 -2.55
CA PHE A 88 -8.25 7.61 -2.33
C PHE A 88 -7.76 6.89 -3.59
N LEU A 89 -8.47 7.04 -4.71
CA LEU A 89 -8.10 6.37 -5.97
C LEU A 89 -6.69 6.76 -6.45
N ARG A 90 -6.26 8.02 -6.23
CA ARG A 90 -4.89 8.47 -6.55
C ARG A 90 -3.83 7.83 -5.65
N TYR A 91 -4.13 7.56 -4.38
CA TYR A 91 -3.18 6.89 -3.49
C TYR A 91 -3.04 5.41 -3.85
N ILE A 92 -4.14 4.72 -4.13
CA ILE A 92 -4.13 3.33 -4.61
C ILE A 92 -3.37 3.23 -5.93
N GLU A 93 -3.66 4.10 -6.89
CA GLU A 93 -2.95 4.14 -8.18
C GLU A 93 -1.43 4.25 -8.00
N LYS A 94 -0.96 5.15 -7.13
CA LYS A 94 0.47 5.30 -6.81
C LYS A 94 1.08 4.05 -6.18
N GLY A 95 0.36 3.39 -5.27
CA GLY A 95 0.81 2.14 -4.65
C GLY A 95 0.98 1.02 -5.70
N LEU A 96 0.00 0.87 -6.60
CA LEU A 96 0.04 -0.13 -7.67
C LEU A 96 1.19 0.08 -8.66
N TYR A 97 1.53 1.33 -9.01
CA TYR A 97 2.67 1.62 -9.91
C TYR A 97 4.00 1.10 -9.37
N ARG A 98 4.14 1.11 -8.05
CA ARG A 98 5.38 0.69 -7.41
C ARG A 98 5.52 -0.82 -7.28
N ILE A 99 4.41 -1.51 -6.98
CA ILE A 99 4.35 -2.98 -7.03
C ILE A 99 4.71 -3.48 -8.44
N ARG A 100 4.27 -2.78 -9.50
CA ARG A 100 4.64 -3.12 -10.88
C ARG A 100 6.16 -3.08 -11.12
N GLU A 101 6.86 -2.11 -10.55
CA GLU A 101 8.32 -1.98 -10.68
C GLU A 101 9.08 -3.12 -9.97
N ASP A 102 8.56 -3.59 -8.82
CA ASP A 102 9.22 -4.61 -8.00
C ASP A 102 8.94 -6.06 -8.43
N VAL A 103 7.72 -6.39 -8.90
CA VAL A 103 7.32 -7.80 -9.19
C VAL A 103 7.02 -8.13 -10.65
N GLY A 104 7.06 -7.15 -11.56
CA GLY A 104 6.85 -7.39 -13.01
C GLY A 104 5.44 -7.87 -13.40
N VAL A 105 4.52 -8.04 -12.44
CA VAL A 105 3.16 -8.53 -12.66
C VAL A 105 2.18 -7.35 -12.55
N SER A 106 1.51 -7.04 -13.66
CA SER A 106 0.53 -5.94 -13.78
C SER A 106 -0.91 -6.45 -13.70
N ALA A 107 -1.30 -7.13 -12.61
CA ALA A 107 -2.62 -7.77 -12.53
C ALA A 107 -3.77 -6.81 -12.17
N ASP A 108 -3.52 -5.80 -11.33
CA ASP A 108 -4.62 -5.08 -10.65
C ASP A 108 -5.06 -3.75 -11.31
N PHE A 109 -4.30 -3.25 -12.29
CA PHE A 109 -4.64 -2.01 -12.99
C PHE A 109 -5.98 -2.06 -13.74
N PRO A 110 -6.31 -3.14 -14.49
CA PRO A 110 -7.62 -3.25 -15.14
C PRO A 110 -8.78 -3.20 -14.14
N LYS A 111 -8.60 -3.78 -12.95
CA LYS A 111 -9.61 -3.76 -11.87
C LYS A 111 -9.80 -2.33 -11.34
N LEU A 112 -8.71 -1.60 -11.08
CA LEU A 112 -8.79 -0.22 -10.60
C LEU A 112 -9.56 0.68 -11.57
N TYR A 113 -9.21 0.67 -12.87
CA TYR A 113 -9.88 1.51 -13.86
C TYR A 113 -11.36 1.14 -14.00
N MET A 114 -11.69 -0.15 -14.07
CA MET A 114 -13.09 -0.61 -14.13
C MET A 114 -13.90 -0.13 -12.92
N VAL A 115 -13.35 -0.26 -11.70
CA VAL A 115 -14.06 0.19 -10.51
C VAL A 115 -14.17 1.72 -10.49
N ALA A 116 -13.14 2.45 -10.91
CA ALA A 116 -13.18 3.91 -10.99
C ALA A 116 -14.30 4.39 -11.93
N ASP A 117 -14.46 3.74 -13.09
CA ASP A 117 -15.54 4.06 -14.05
C ASP A 117 -16.93 3.81 -13.44
N ILE A 118 -17.12 2.67 -12.77
CA ILE A 118 -18.40 2.34 -12.10
C ILE A 118 -18.69 3.35 -10.98
N VAL A 119 -17.68 3.75 -10.21
CA VAL A 119 -17.82 4.74 -9.16
C VAL A 119 -18.20 6.11 -9.74
N ASP A 120 -17.58 6.52 -10.85
CA ASP A 120 -17.90 7.78 -11.52
C ASP A 120 -19.34 7.78 -12.06
N GLU A 121 -19.80 6.67 -12.63
CA GLU A 121 -21.18 6.51 -13.07
C GLU A 121 -22.17 6.69 -11.90
N LYS A 122 -21.89 6.03 -10.76
CA LYS A 122 -22.72 6.17 -9.55
C LYS A 122 -22.71 7.60 -9.00
N MET A 123 -21.58 8.30 -9.09
CA MET A 123 -21.51 9.72 -8.72
C MET A 123 -22.38 10.59 -9.62
N HIS A 124 -22.40 10.34 -10.93
CA HIS A 124 -23.28 11.03 -11.86
C HIS A 124 -24.77 10.78 -11.55
N GLN A 125 -25.12 9.56 -11.15
CA GLN A 125 -26.48 9.23 -10.71
C GLN A 125 -26.86 10.02 -9.45
N ILE A 126 -25.98 10.11 -8.45
CA ILE A 126 -26.21 10.93 -7.24
C ILE A 126 -26.37 12.40 -7.61
N ALA A 127 -25.50 12.94 -8.47
CA ALA A 127 -25.58 14.32 -8.92
C ALA A 127 -26.93 14.61 -9.62
N SER A 128 -27.38 13.70 -10.48
CA SER A 128 -28.66 13.81 -11.17
C SER A 128 -29.85 13.84 -10.20
N LEU A 129 -29.82 13.01 -9.15
CA LEU A 129 -30.85 13.00 -8.10
C LEU A 129 -30.86 14.32 -7.30
N LEU A 130 -29.68 14.85 -6.95
CA LEU A 130 -29.55 16.15 -6.29
C LEU A 130 -30.12 17.28 -7.15
N MET A 131 -29.88 17.28 -8.47
CA MET A 131 -30.41 18.29 -9.39
C MET A 131 -31.94 18.23 -9.52
N LYS A 132 -32.52 17.03 -9.44
CA LYS A 132 -33.98 16.84 -9.41
C LYS A 132 -34.63 17.28 -8.09
N ASN A 133 -33.84 17.78 -7.13
CA ASN A 133 -34.28 18.16 -5.79
C ASN A 133 -34.96 17.00 -5.04
N GLU A 134 -34.67 15.76 -5.43
CA GLU A 134 -35.14 14.57 -4.75
C GLU A 134 -34.38 14.43 -3.43
N LYS A 135 -35.08 14.56 -2.30
CA LYS A 135 -34.50 14.44 -0.95
C LYS A 135 -34.72 13.06 -0.33
N ASN A 136 -34.72 12.00 -1.16
CA ASN A 136 -34.88 10.65 -0.65
C ASN A 136 -33.58 10.15 -0.02
N THR A 137 -33.42 10.42 1.28
CA THR A 137 -32.25 10.04 2.09
C THR A 137 -31.94 8.54 2.00
N LEU A 138 -32.96 7.68 1.89
CA LEU A 138 -32.77 6.23 1.79
C LEU A 138 -32.10 5.83 0.46
N GLN A 139 -32.51 6.44 -0.65
CA GLN A 139 -31.88 6.20 -1.94
C GLN A 139 -30.42 6.66 -1.96
N PHE A 140 -30.11 7.82 -1.38
CA PHE A 140 -28.73 8.28 -1.26
C PHE A 140 -27.89 7.35 -0.40
N ALA A 141 -28.44 6.85 0.73
CA ALA A 141 -27.75 5.88 1.57
C ALA A 141 -27.38 4.60 0.80
N GLY A 142 -28.32 4.03 0.05
CA GLY A 142 -28.05 2.84 -0.77
C GLY A 142 -26.94 3.07 -1.80
N LYS A 143 -26.98 4.20 -2.53
CA LYS A 143 -25.92 4.55 -3.49
C LYS A 143 -24.56 4.75 -2.83
N VAL A 144 -24.53 5.35 -1.65
CA VAL A 144 -23.29 5.52 -0.86
C VAL A 144 -22.72 4.18 -0.41
N GLU A 145 -23.57 3.24 0.01
CA GLU A 145 -23.11 1.90 0.41
C GLU A 145 -22.55 1.11 -0.77
N GLU A 146 -23.20 1.18 -1.94
CA GLU A 146 -22.67 0.58 -3.16
C GLU A 146 -21.29 1.12 -3.53
N ILE A 147 -21.10 2.45 -3.50
CA ILE A 147 -19.80 3.08 -3.76
C ILE A 147 -18.79 2.65 -2.69
N ASN A 148 -19.13 2.71 -1.41
CA ASN A 148 -18.21 2.33 -0.34
C ASN A 148 -17.79 0.86 -0.43
N GLY A 149 -18.68 -0.03 -0.85
CA GLY A 149 -18.36 -1.44 -1.10
C GLY A 149 -17.30 -1.61 -2.19
N LEU A 150 -17.45 -0.89 -3.31
CA LEU A 150 -16.46 -0.87 -4.40
C LEU A 150 -15.11 -0.31 -3.93
N ILE A 151 -15.12 0.76 -3.15
CA ILE A 151 -13.91 1.37 -2.60
C ILE A 151 -13.20 0.41 -1.62
N LEU A 152 -13.94 -0.31 -0.78
CA LEU A 152 -13.39 -1.31 0.13
C LEU A 152 -12.79 -2.51 -0.61
N ASP A 153 -13.40 -2.94 -1.71
CA ASP A 153 -12.88 -4.02 -2.56
C ASP A 153 -11.60 -3.65 -3.32
N LEU A 154 -11.35 -2.35 -3.52
CA LEU A 154 -10.08 -1.84 -4.05
C LEU A 154 -8.97 -1.73 -3.01
N TYR A 155 -9.31 -1.56 -1.74
CA TYR A 155 -8.32 -1.47 -0.68
C TYR A 155 -7.82 -2.84 -0.20
N ARG A 156 -8.64 -3.87 -0.39
CA ARG A 156 -8.35 -5.23 0.05
C ARG A 156 -7.45 -5.97 -0.94
#